data_AF-A0A7J2YUS5-F1
#
_entry.id   AF-A0A7J2YUS5-F1
#
_cell.length_a   1.000
_cell.length_b   1.000
_cell.length_c   1.000
_cell.angle_alpha   90.00
_cell.angle_beta   90.00
_cell.angle_gamma   90.00
#
_symmetry.space_group_name_H-M   'P 1'
#
loop_
_entity.id
_entity.type
_entity.pdbx_description
1 polymer ?
#
loop_
_entity_poly.entity_id
_entity_poly.type
_entity_poly.pdbx_seq_one_letter_code
_entity_poly.pdbx_strand_id
1 'polypeptide(L)' 'MRTHECVQEAHFVQSAYDIVVKVKADTFGRLAATIQKIKVLLPKPQSIITMVVVEGQTIR' A
#
# COMPACT_ATOMS: atom_id res chain seq x y z
N MET A 1 2.39 -15.08 1.32
CA MET A 1 1.78 -13.96 2.05
C MET A 1 0.27 -14.09 1.94
N ARG A 2 -0.50 -14.00 3.03
CA ARG A 2 -1.98 -14.01 2.94
C ARG A 2 -2.39 -12.79 2.12
N THR A 3 -3.00 -13.03 0.96
CA THR A 3 -3.53 -11.99 0.08
C THR A 3 -4.68 -11.30 0.79
N HIS A 4 -4.47 -10.04 1.15
CA HIS A 4 -5.58 -9.17 1.53
C HIS A 4 -6.27 -8.72 0.24
N GLU A 5 -7.61 -8.71 0.24
CA GLU A 5 -8.46 -8.50 -0.95
C GLU A 5 -8.04 -7.31 -1.82
N CYS A 6 -7.54 -6.24 -1.23
CA CYS A 6 -7.17 -5.01 -1.93
C CYS A 6 -5.70 -4.97 -2.38
N VAL A 7 -4.87 -5.92 -1.95
CA VAL A 7 -3.43 -5.96 -2.29
C VAL A 7 -3.26 -6.72 -3.59
N GLN A 8 -2.81 -6.02 -4.62
CA GLN A 8 -2.51 -6.63 -5.93
C GLN A 8 -1.11 -7.24 -5.95
N GLU A 9 -0.14 -6.52 -5.39
CA GLU A 9 1.26 -6.90 -5.44
C GLU A 9 1.96 -6.44 -4.15
N ALA A 10 2.97 -7.19 -3.73
CA ALA A 10 3.83 -6.82 -2.61
C ALA A 10 5.24 -7.32 -2.88
N HIS A 11 6.21 -6.43 -2.78
CA HIS A 11 7.61 -6.69 -3.11
C HIS A 11 8.51 -6.21 -1.97
N PHE A 12 9.48 -7.05 -1.58
CA PHE A 12 10.62 -6.58 -0.80
C PHE A 12 11.55 -5.81 -1.72
N VAL A 13 12.01 -4.64 -1.27
CA VAL A 13 12.88 -3.75 -2.06
C VAL A 13 14.13 -3.43 -1.25
N GLN A 14 15.28 -3.36 -1.92
CA GLN A 14 16.55 -2.97 -1.31
C GLN A 14 16.81 -1.49 -1.56
N SER A 15 16.00 -0.62 -0.95
CA SER A 15 16.03 0.83 -1.15
C SER A 15 15.75 1.60 0.15
N ALA A 16 15.30 2.86 0.05
CA ALA A 16 14.88 3.66 1.20
C ALA A 16 13.67 3.08 1.97
N TYR A 17 12.93 2.15 1.35
CA TYR A 17 11.85 1.39 1.98
C TYR A 17 12.17 -0.10 1.92
N ASP A 18 11.65 -0.88 2.88
CA ASP A 18 11.82 -2.33 2.94
C ASP A 18 10.80 -3.09 2.07
N ILE A 19 9.57 -2.55 1.99
CA ILE A 19 8.44 -3.20 1.32
C ILE A 19 7.64 -2.15 0.53
N VAL A 20 7.34 -2.47 -0.73
CA VAL A 20 6.38 -1.72 -1.54
C VAL A 20 5.15 -2.60 -1.78
N VAL A 21 3.97 -2.04 -1.54
CA VAL A 21 2.68 -2.72 -1.72
C VAL A 21 1.82 -1.92 -2.67
N LYS A 22 1.31 -2.58 -3.72
CA LYS A 22 0.34 -2.00 -4.66
C LYS A 22 -1.06 -2.38 -4.22
N VAL A 23 -1.87 -1.36 -3.92
CA VAL A 23 -3.25 -1.53 -3.43
C VAL A 23 -4.21 -0.97 -4.48
N LYS A 24 -5.21 -1.76 -4.86
CA LYS A 24 -6.36 -1.29 -5.64
C LYS A 24 -7.58 -1.25 -4.74
N ALA A 25 -8.16 -0.07 -4.57
CA ALA A 25 -9.34 0.16 -3.75
C ALA A 25 -10.29 1.13 -4.45
N ASP A 26 -11.58 0.81 -4.44
CA ASP A 26 -12.59 1.60 -5.17
C ASP A 26 -12.99 2.88 -4.41
N THR A 27 -12.63 2.97 -3.12
CA THR A 27 -12.91 4.13 -2.27
C THR A 27 -11.75 4.39 -1.30
N PHE A 28 -11.61 5.65 -0.87
CA PHE A 28 -10.66 6.03 0.19
C PHE A 28 -10.93 5.31 1.52
N GLY A 29 -12.19 5.00 1.83
CA GLY A 29 -12.55 4.20 3.01
C GLY A 29 -11.96 2.79 2.96
N ARG A 30 -12.05 2.11 1.81
CA ARG A 30 -11.42 0.79 1.62
C ARG A 30 -9.89 0.87 1.65
N LEU A 31 -9.31 1.94 1.09
CA LEU A 31 -7.86 2.18 1.17
C LEU A 31 -7.40 2.32 2.64
N ALA A 32 -8.08 3.17 3.43
CA ALA A 32 -7.75 3.39 4.83
C ALA A 32 -7.86 2.09 5.65
N ALA A 33 -8.94 1.31 5.45
CA ALA A 33 -9.11 0.01 6.09
C ALA A 33 -8.00 -1.00 5.71
N THR A 34 -7.53 -0.95 4.47
CA THR A 34 -6.43 -1.78 3.99
C THR A 34 -5.11 -1.40 4.66
N ILE A 35 -4.79 -0.10 4.74
CA ILE A 35 -3.58 0.40 5.41
C ILE A 35 -3.56 -0.01 6.89
N GLN A 36 -4.70 0.12 7.60
CA GLN A 36 -4.80 -0.30 8.99
C GLN A 36 -4.55 -1.80 9.16
N LYS A 37 -5.07 -2.63 8.26
CA LYS A 37 -4.80 -4.07 8.29
C LYS A 37 -3.33 -4.39 7.99
N ILE A 38 -2.69 -3.69 7.05
CA ILE A 38 -1.24 -3.83 6.78
C ILE A 38 -0.42 -3.52 8.03
N LYS A 39 -0.76 -2.46 8.78
CA LYS A 39 -0.07 -2.10 10.05
C LYS A 39 -0.11 -3.22 11.09
N VAL A 40 -1.21 -3.97 11.16
CA VAL A 40 -1.37 -5.09 12.10
C VAL A 40 -0.65 -6.34 11.60
N LEU A 41 -0.67 -6.59 10.28
CA LEU A 41 -0.08 -7.79 9.69
C LEU A 41 1.45 -7.73 9.58
N LEU A 42 2.01 -6.53 9.40
CA LEU A 42 3.45 -6.34 9.38
C LEU A 42 3.96 -6.12 10.81
N PRO A 43 4.92 -6.92 11.30
CA PRO A 43 5.48 -6.73 12.63
C PRO A 43 6.33 -5.46 12.64
N LYS A 44 5.78 -4.37 13.20
CA LYS A 44 6.45 -3.08 13.47
C LYS A 44 6.90 -2.30 12.22
N PRO A 45 5.99 -1.88 11.33
CA PRO A 45 6.34 -0.87 10.33
C PRO A 45 6.80 0.42 11.04
N GLN A 46 8.04 0.84 10.80
CA GLN A 46 8.60 2.06 11.39
C GLN A 46 7.89 3.31 10.85
N SER A 47 7.57 3.29 9.56
CA SER A 47 6.76 4.31 8.89
C SER A 47 5.98 3.68 7.74
N ILE A 48 4.87 4.30 7.35
CA ILE A 48 4.12 3.94 6.15
C ILE A 48 3.83 5.22 5.39
N ILE A 49 4.26 5.26 4.14
CA ILE A 49 3.94 6.35 3.21
C ILE A 49 2.97 5.80 2.18
N THR A 50 1.85 6.48 2.01
CA THR A 50 0.82 6.12 1.03
C THR A 50 0.84 7.12 -0.11
N MET A 51 1.10 6.63 -1.31
CA MET A 51 1.03 7.43 -2.55
C MET A 51 -0.25 7.06 -3.29
N VAL A 52 -1.17 8.03 -3.42
CA VAL A 52 -2.40 7.84 -4.20
C VAL A 52 -2.11 8.18 -5.65
N VAL A 53 -2.29 7.19 -6.53
CA VAL A 53 -2.14 7.39 -7.98
C VAL A 53 -3.43 8.02 -8.51
N VAL A 54 -3.33 9.22 -9.08
CA VAL A 54 -4.45 9.91 -9.71
C VAL A 54 -4.37 9.70 -11.22
N GLU A 55 -5.27 8.89 -11.77
CA GLU A 55 -5.38 8.71 -13.22
C GLU A 55 -5.85 10.03 -13.86
N GLY A 56 -5.09 10.55 -14.84
CA GLY A 56 -5.45 11.74 -15.62
C GLY A 56 -4.56 12.97 -15.41
N GLN A 57 -3.68 13.00 -14.41
CA GLN A 57 -2.65 14.04 -14.30
C GLN A 57 -1.36 13.55 -14.95
N THR A 58 -1.18 13.88 -16.24
CA THR A 58 0.15 13.84 -16.84
C THR A 58 0.97 14.92 -16.14
N ILE A 59 1.98 14.53 -15.37
CA ILE A 59 3.00 15.47 -14.90
C ILE A 59 3.75 15.91 -16.17
N ARG A 60 3.40 17.09 -16.67
CA ARG A 60 4.21 17.81 -17.67
C ARG A 60 5.25 18.63 -16.95
#